data_AF-A0A522WA92-F1
#
_entry.id   AF-A0A522WA92-F1
#
_cell.length_a   1.000
_cell.length_b   1.000
_cell.length_c   1.000
_cell.angle_alpha   90.00
_cell.angle_beta   90.00
_cell.angle_gamma   90.00
#
_symmetry.space_group_name_H-M   'P 1'
#
loop_
_entity.id
_entity.type
_entity.pdbx_description
1 polymer ?
#
loop_
_entity_poly.entity_id
_entity_poly.type
_entity_poly.pdbx_seq_one_letter_code
_entity_poly.pdbx_strand_id
1 'polypeptide(L)'
;MESTEMTAEIVKEIRKTCVFIGVFSAVFVLMYIGVVLIIKNTFIFFIGLMPSMDKTLLRLIFYVLSASLMGVLFFIRRRRFSSKSLSAKSNDVISLIKYVMNTVIWSMALALGPAISGFFIFALGNLLYDFLVLSAISFIAIYINVPAKAWLELKLFTSLS
;
A
#
# COMPACT_ATOMS: atom_id res chain seq x y z
N MET A 1 -21.37 -29.51 -6.74
CA MET A 1 -21.86 -28.30 -7.43
C MET A 1 -21.96 -27.13 -6.45
N GLU A 2 -22.57 -27.34 -5.28
CA GLU A 2 -22.74 -26.36 -4.19
C GLU A 2 -21.43 -25.81 -3.58
N SER A 3 -20.37 -26.62 -3.47
CA SER A 3 -19.08 -26.19 -2.91
C SER A 3 -18.31 -25.18 -3.78
N THR A 4 -18.46 -25.28 -5.10
CA THR A 4 -17.81 -24.40 -6.08
C THR A 4 -18.45 -23.02 -6.13
N GLU A 5 -19.77 -22.93 -6.01
CA GLU A 5 -20.51 -21.66 -5.97
C GLU A 5 -20.21 -20.89 -4.69
N MET A 6 -20.23 -21.57 -3.54
CA MET A 6 -19.87 -20.97 -2.25
C MET A 6 -18.43 -20.42 -2.23
N THR A 7 -17.48 -21.13 -2.85
CA THR A 7 -16.09 -20.68 -2.93
C THR A 7 -15.93 -19.45 -3.84
N ALA A 8 -16.65 -19.40 -4.97
CA ALA A 8 -16.63 -18.25 -5.87
C ALA A 8 -17.21 -16.99 -5.22
N GLU A 9 -18.25 -17.14 -4.39
CA GLU A 9 -18.85 -16.03 -3.63
C GLU A 9 -17.89 -15.49 -2.56
N ILE A 10 -17.22 -16.37 -1.81
CA ILE A 10 -16.18 -15.99 -0.84
C ILE A 10 -15.04 -15.22 -1.51
N VAL A 11 -14.54 -15.70 -2.66
CA VAL A 11 -13.48 -15.02 -3.42
C VAL A 11 -13.91 -13.61 -3.86
N LYS A 12 -15.16 -13.48 -4.29
CA LYS A 12 -15.74 -12.20 -4.72
C LYS A 12 -15.78 -11.21 -3.55
N GLU A 13 -16.25 -11.62 -2.38
CA GLU A 13 -16.33 -10.76 -1.20
C GLU A 13 -14.94 -10.38 -0.64
N ILE A 14 -13.98 -11.31 -0.66
CA ILE A 14 -12.58 -11.00 -0.29
C ILE A 14 -11.99 -9.96 -1.23
N ARG A 15 -12.15 -10.15 -2.54
CA ARG A 15 -11.65 -9.20 -3.53
C ARG A 15 -12.28 -7.83 -3.35
N LYS A 16 -13.61 -7.79 -3.17
CA LYS A 16 -14.36 -6.55 -2.93
C LYS A 16 -13.79 -5.82 -1.71
N THR A 17 -13.56 -6.53 -0.61
CA THR A 17 -12.95 -5.97 0.60
C THR A 17 -11.53 -5.45 0.34
N CYS A 18 -10.70 -6.19 -0.39
CA CYS A 18 -9.35 -5.76 -0.74
C CYS A 18 -9.36 -4.49 -1.63
N VAL A 19 -10.32 -4.40 -2.56
CA VAL A 19 -10.52 -3.21 -3.39
C VAL A 19 -10.96 -2.03 -2.52
N PHE A 20 -11.89 -2.22 -1.59
CA PHE A 20 -12.30 -1.16 -0.65
C PHE A 20 -11.13 -0.65 0.19
N ILE A 21 -10.28 -1.55 0.70
CA ILE A 21 -9.06 -1.15 1.43
C ILE A 21 -8.13 -0.35 0.50
N GLY A 22 -7.91 -0.80 -0.74
CA GLY A 22 -7.08 -0.08 -1.71
C GLY A 22 -7.63 1.31 -2.05
N VAL A 23 -8.95 1.43 -2.27
CA VAL A 23 -9.62 2.72 -2.51
C VAL A 23 -9.47 3.63 -1.28
N PHE A 24 -9.70 3.10 -0.08
CA PHE A 24 -9.53 3.84 1.16
C PHE A 24 -8.10 4.36 1.31
N SER A 25 -7.09 3.52 1.06
CA SER A 25 -5.68 3.94 1.04
C SER A 25 -5.40 5.02 -0.02
N ALA A 26 -5.98 4.90 -1.21
CA ALA A 26 -5.83 5.92 -2.26
C ALA A 26 -6.41 7.28 -1.83
N VAL A 27 -7.53 7.28 -1.09
CA VAL A 27 -8.10 8.52 -0.51
C VAL A 27 -7.14 9.18 0.48
N PHE A 28 -6.38 8.43 1.29
CA PHE A 28 -5.35 9.02 2.15
C PHE A 28 -4.26 9.74 1.36
N VAL A 29 -3.82 9.16 0.24
CA VAL A 29 -2.83 9.83 -0.64
C VAL A 29 -3.40 11.12 -1.21
N LEU A 30 -4.66 11.10 -1.68
CA LEU A 30 -5.35 12.31 -2.14
C LEU A 30 -5.51 13.36 -1.04
N MET A 31 -5.79 12.95 0.20
CA MET A 31 -5.86 13.84 1.34
C MET A 31 -4.52 14.54 1.60
N TYR A 32 -3.39 13.82 1.55
CA TYR A 32 -2.07 14.44 1.66
C TYR A 32 -1.82 15.45 0.53
N ILE A 33 -2.22 15.13 -0.70
CA ILE A 33 -2.12 16.07 -1.84
C ILE A 33 -2.95 17.32 -1.57
N GLY A 34 -4.19 17.16 -1.10
CA GLY A 34 -5.06 18.28 -0.74
C GLY A 34 -4.42 19.19 0.31
N VAL A 35 -3.91 18.62 1.40
CA VAL A 35 -3.23 19.39 2.46
C VAL A 35 -2.02 20.13 1.92
N VAL A 36 -1.16 19.48 1.13
CA VAL A 36 0.03 20.11 0.53
C VAL A 36 -0.35 21.28 -0.39
N LEU A 37 -1.38 21.12 -1.22
CA LEU A 37 -1.86 22.17 -2.11
C LEU A 37 -2.48 23.34 -1.34
N ILE A 38 -3.24 23.06 -0.29
CA ILE A 38 -3.79 24.10 0.60
C ILE A 38 -2.64 24.89 1.23
N ILE A 39 -1.64 24.22 1.81
CA ILE A 39 -0.48 24.90 2.41
C ILE A 39 0.20 25.80 1.39
N LYS A 40 0.47 25.28 0.18
CA LYS A 40 1.15 26.05 -0.87
C LYS A 40 0.34 27.27 -1.33
N ASN A 41 -0.99 27.16 -1.36
CA ASN A 41 -1.86 28.25 -1.81
C ASN A 41 -2.09 29.30 -0.72
N THR A 42 -2.23 28.87 0.54
CA THR A 42 -2.46 29.77 1.68
C THR A 42 -1.16 30.48 2.11
N PHE A 43 -0.02 29.80 2.06
CA PHE A 43 1.27 30.32 2.47
C PHE A 43 2.17 30.53 1.25
N ILE A 44 1.99 31.68 0.59
CA ILE A 44 2.70 32.05 -0.66
C ILE A 44 4.23 31.93 -0.53
N PHE A 45 4.78 32.13 0.67
CA PHE A 45 6.21 32.03 0.97
C PHE A 45 6.57 30.85 1.88
N PHE A 46 5.84 29.75 1.82
CA PHE A 46 6.20 28.57 2.61
C PHE A 46 7.59 28.06 2.17
N ILE A 47 8.60 28.26 3.01
CA ILE A 47 9.99 27.83 2.76
C ILE A 47 10.29 26.43 3.34
N GLY A 48 9.32 25.83 4.01
CA GLY A 48 9.50 24.62 4.81
C GLY A 48 9.66 24.93 6.30
N LEU A 49 9.41 23.93 7.14
CA LEU A 49 9.58 24.04 8.59
C LEU A 49 11.05 24.02 9.04
N MET A 50 11.96 23.53 8.19
CA MET A 50 13.41 23.48 8.45
C MET A 50 14.19 24.00 7.25
N PRO A 51 14.10 25.31 6.94
CA PRO A 51 14.63 25.88 5.70
C PRO A 51 16.17 25.90 5.63
N SER A 52 16.87 25.83 6.77
CA SER A 52 18.33 25.77 6.87
C SER A 52 18.91 24.37 6.65
N MET A 53 18.06 23.35 6.60
CA MET A 53 18.49 21.97 6.42
C MET A 53 18.89 21.71 4.97
N ASP A 54 19.95 20.93 4.76
CA ASP A 54 20.37 20.53 3.42
C ASP A 54 19.27 19.71 2.73
N LYS A 55 18.79 20.23 1.60
CA LYS A 55 17.76 19.59 0.78
C LYS A 55 18.22 18.24 0.22
N THR A 56 19.51 18.09 -0.03
CA THR A 56 20.10 16.83 -0.52
C THR A 56 20.02 15.76 0.54
N LEU A 57 20.39 16.11 1.78
CA LEU A 57 20.27 15.23 2.93
C LEU A 57 18.80 14.84 3.19
N LEU A 58 17.88 15.81 3.12
CA LEU A 58 16.44 15.57 3.28
C LEU A 58 15.94 14.55 2.25
N ARG A 59 16.28 14.74 0.96
CA ARG A 59 15.94 13.79 -0.11
C ARG A 59 16.49 12.42 0.17
N LEU A 60 17.78 12.32 0.52
CA LEU A 60 18.44 11.05 0.79
C LEU A 60 17.70 10.27 1.88
N ILE A 61 17.43 10.90 3.03
CA ILE A 61 16.78 10.25 4.18
C ILE A 61 15.42 9.69 3.78
N PHE A 62 14.57 10.51 3.19
CA PHE A 62 13.20 10.12 2.90
C PHE A 62 13.06 9.23 1.67
N TYR A 63 13.97 9.31 0.69
CA TYR A 63 14.01 8.37 -0.42
C TYR A 63 14.50 6.99 0.03
N VAL A 64 15.54 6.93 0.87
CA VAL A 64 16.00 5.67 1.47
C VAL A 64 14.92 5.07 2.36
N LEU A 65 14.22 5.89 3.14
CA LEU A 65 13.08 5.43 3.94
C LEU A 65 11.96 4.88 3.06
N SER A 66 11.57 5.60 2.00
CA SER A 66 10.54 5.14 1.05
C SER A 66 10.95 3.84 0.37
N ALA A 67 12.20 3.75 -0.10
CA ALA A 67 12.74 2.56 -0.75
C ALA A 67 12.79 1.37 0.22
N SER A 68 13.19 1.58 1.47
CA SER A 68 13.23 0.51 2.48
C SER A 68 11.82 0.02 2.84
N LEU A 69 10.83 0.90 2.97
CA LEU A 69 9.42 0.52 3.17
C LEU A 69 8.89 -0.30 1.99
N MET A 70 9.22 0.10 0.75
CA MET A 70 8.89 -0.68 -0.44
C MET A 70 9.60 -2.05 -0.45
N GLY A 71 10.86 -2.11 -0.04
CA GLY A 71 11.60 -3.36 0.11
C GLY A 71 10.94 -4.32 1.10
N VAL A 72 10.53 -3.81 2.27
CA VAL A 72 9.80 -4.56 3.29
C VAL A 72 8.44 -5.03 2.75
N LEU A 73 7.72 -4.17 2.02
CA LEU A 73 6.47 -4.52 1.37
C LEU A 73 6.64 -5.70 0.41
N PHE A 74 7.63 -5.65 -0.49
CA PHE A 74 7.90 -6.74 -1.43
C PHE A 74 8.31 -8.02 -0.72
N PHE A 75 9.11 -7.91 0.35
CA PHE A 75 9.51 -9.05 1.16
C PHE A 75 8.32 -9.72 1.86
N ILE A 76 7.48 -8.95 2.54
CA ILE A 76 6.27 -9.46 3.23
C ILE A 76 5.35 -10.12 2.21
N ARG A 77 5.09 -9.44 1.09
CA ARG A 77 4.23 -9.95 0.02
C ARG A 77 4.74 -11.29 -0.51
N ARG A 78 6.03 -11.37 -0.87
CA ARG A 78 6.66 -12.59 -1.41
C ARG A 78 6.62 -13.74 -0.39
N ARG A 79 6.90 -13.45 0.88
CA ARG A 79 6.93 -14.47 1.94
C ARG A 79 5.53 -14.98 2.27
N ARG A 80 4.57 -14.07 2.47
CA ARG A 80 3.20 -14.42 2.88
C ARG A 80 2.38 -15.04 1.76
N PHE A 81 2.56 -14.58 0.52
CA PHE A 81 1.90 -15.21 -0.64
C PHE A 81 2.69 -16.38 -1.24
N SER A 82 3.71 -16.88 -0.56
CA SER A 82 4.40 -18.11 -0.98
C SER A 82 3.47 -19.32 -0.86
N SER A 83 3.59 -20.26 -1.80
CA SER A 83 2.75 -21.48 -1.80
C SER A 83 2.87 -22.25 -0.49
N LYS A 84 4.07 -22.33 0.08
CA LYS A 84 4.32 -22.99 1.36
C LYS A 84 3.54 -22.36 2.51
N SER A 85 3.48 -21.02 2.58
CA SER A 85 2.77 -20.32 3.65
C SER A 85 1.26 -20.41 3.53
N LEU A 86 0.74 -20.44 2.29
CA LEU A 86 -0.69 -20.59 2.02
C LEU A 86 -1.15 -22.02 2.30
N SER A 87 -0.42 -23.04 1.84
CA SER A 87 -0.73 -24.45 2.11
C SER A 87 -0.65 -24.81 3.60
N ALA A 88 0.27 -24.19 4.36
CA ALA A 88 0.32 -24.39 5.81
C ALA A 88 -0.91 -23.84 6.57
N LYS A 89 -1.73 -23.02 5.91
CA LYS A 89 -2.95 -22.40 6.46
C LYS A 89 -4.22 -22.89 5.78
N SER A 90 -4.15 -23.82 4.84
CA SER A 90 -5.30 -24.26 4.04
C SER A 90 -6.22 -25.26 4.74
N ASN A 91 -5.80 -25.82 5.88
CA ASN A 91 -6.62 -26.73 6.69
C ASN A 91 -7.89 -26.06 7.27
N ASP A 92 -7.92 -24.73 7.37
CA ASP A 92 -9.10 -23.96 7.78
C ASP A 92 -9.31 -22.76 6.86
N VAL A 93 -10.44 -22.76 6.14
CA VAL A 93 -10.85 -21.71 5.21
C VAL A 93 -10.86 -20.35 5.91
N ILE A 94 -11.36 -20.27 7.14
CA ILE A 94 -11.49 -18.99 7.87
C ILE A 94 -10.10 -18.42 8.20
N SER A 95 -9.19 -19.28 8.67
CA SER A 95 -7.80 -18.90 8.95
C SER A 95 -7.05 -18.44 7.69
N LEU A 96 -7.27 -19.11 6.56
CA LEU A 96 -6.67 -18.73 5.28
C LEU A 96 -7.16 -17.34 4.82
N ILE A 97 -8.46 -17.09 4.91
CA ILE A 97 -9.06 -15.79 4.57
C ILE A 97 -8.50 -14.68 5.45
N LYS A 98 -8.48 -14.88 6.77
CA LYS A 98 -7.91 -13.91 7.72
C LYS A 98 -6.44 -13.63 7.40
N TYR A 99 -5.68 -14.66 7.04
CA TYR A 99 -4.28 -14.51 6.67
C TYR A 99 -4.08 -13.67 5.40
N VAL A 100 -4.87 -13.92 4.35
CA VAL A 100 -4.85 -13.14 3.10
C VAL A 100 -5.25 -11.69 3.37
N MET A 101 -6.35 -11.46 4.09
CA MET A 101 -6.82 -10.12 4.43
C MET A 101 -5.79 -9.33 5.23
N ASN A 102 -5.23 -9.93 6.30
CA ASN A 102 -4.19 -9.28 7.09
C ASN A 102 -2.97 -8.94 6.22
N THR A 103 -2.58 -9.83 5.31
CA THR A 103 -1.46 -9.56 4.40
C THR A 103 -1.73 -8.36 3.50
N VAL A 104 -2.94 -8.22 2.98
CA VAL A 104 -3.35 -7.05 2.19
C VAL A 104 -3.32 -5.79 3.05
N ILE A 105 -3.88 -5.81 4.27
CA ILE A 105 -3.86 -4.66 5.19
C ILE A 105 -2.43 -4.19 5.47
N TRP A 106 -1.52 -5.10 5.84
CA TRP A 106 -0.12 -4.77 6.09
C TRP A 106 0.58 -4.22 4.84
N SER A 107 0.30 -4.81 3.67
CA SER A 107 0.89 -4.34 2.41
C SER A 107 0.39 -2.95 2.03
N MET A 108 -0.89 -2.65 2.27
CA MET A 108 -1.49 -1.33 2.01
C MET A 108 -0.95 -0.27 2.96
N ALA A 109 -0.77 -0.60 4.25
CA ALA A 109 -0.14 0.31 5.21
C ALA A 109 1.29 0.69 4.79
N LEU A 110 2.08 -0.29 4.32
CA LEU A 110 3.44 -0.03 3.81
C LEU A 110 3.42 0.71 2.47
N ALA A 111 2.42 0.46 1.62
CA ALA A 111 2.27 1.14 0.33
C ALA A 111 2.02 2.65 0.49
N LEU A 112 1.47 3.08 1.62
CA LEU A 112 1.31 4.50 1.98
C LEU A 112 2.62 5.17 2.41
N GLY A 113 3.64 4.39 2.76
CA GLY A 113 4.94 4.86 3.24
C GLY A 113 5.61 5.93 2.38
N PRO A 114 5.69 5.76 1.04
CA PRO A 114 6.18 6.79 0.13
C PRO A 114 5.40 8.10 0.22
N ALA A 115 4.07 8.08 0.24
CA ALA A 115 3.26 9.30 0.35
C ALA A 115 3.52 10.04 1.67
N ILE A 116 3.61 9.31 2.79
CA ILE A 116 3.96 9.88 4.10
C ILE A 116 5.36 10.51 4.06
N SER A 117 6.34 9.82 3.49
CA SER A 117 7.71 10.32 3.34
C SER A 117 7.76 11.58 2.46
N GLY A 118 6.99 11.58 1.36
CA GLY A 118 6.85 12.75 0.50
C GLY A 118 6.23 13.93 1.23
N PHE A 119 5.21 13.68 2.05
CA PHE A 119 4.56 14.73 2.83
C PHE A 119 5.57 15.41 3.78
N PHE A 120 6.39 14.63 4.47
CA PHE A 120 7.45 15.18 5.33
C PHE A 120 8.54 15.90 4.54
N ILE A 121 8.97 15.36 3.39
CA ILE A 121 9.89 16.07 2.47
C ILE A 121 9.35 17.46 2.12
N PHE A 122 8.07 17.56 1.75
CA PHE A 122 7.44 18.84 1.44
C PHE A 122 7.36 19.74 2.68
N ALA A 123 6.88 19.22 3.80
CA ALA A 123 6.70 20.00 5.02
C ALA A 123 8.02 20.58 5.53
N LEU A 124 9.12 19.82 5.46
CA LEU A 124 10.42 20.24 5.99
C LEU A 124 11.19 21.16 5.04
N GLY A 125 11.15 20.90 3.73
CA GLY A 125 12.01 21.59 2.74
C GLY A 125 11.31 22.25 1.55
N ASN A 126 9.97 22.33 1.56
CA ASN A 126 9.13 22.81 0.45
C ASN A 126 9.44 22.12 -0.90
N LEU A 127 9.72 20.83 -0.85
CA LEU A 127 10.09 20.02 -2.02
C LEU A 127 8.84 19.39 -2.65
N LEU A 128 8.02 20.19 -3.34
CA LEU A 128 6.75 19.76 -3.92
C LEU A 128 6.90 18.66 -4.97
N TYR A 129 7.88 18.78 -5.88
CA TYR A 129 8.07 17.79 -6.94
C TYR A 129 8.41 16.41 -6.38
N ASP A 130 9.29 16.37 -5.38
CA ASP A 130 9.66 15.15 -4.67
C ASP A 130 8.43 14.51 -3.99
N PHE A 131 7.55 15.32 -3.37
CA PHE A 131 6.28 14.85 -2.81
C PHE A 131 5.35 14.23 -3.87
N LEU A 132 5.20 14.86 -5.04
CA LEU A 132 4.33 14.36 -6.10
C LEU A 132 4.84 13.02 -6.66
N VAL A 133 6.17 12.89 -6.84
CA VAL A 133 6.80 11.64 -7.28
C VAL A 133 6.54 10.51 -6.27
N LEU A 134 6.78 10.76 -4.99
CA LEU A 134 6.55 9.75 -3.95
C LEU A 134 5.07 9.41 -3.76
N SER A 135 4.16 10.38 -3.97
CA SER A 135 2.72 10.13 -3.98
C SER A 135 2.31 9.25 -5.16
N ALA A 136 2.87 9.48 -6.35
CA ALA A 136 2.63 8.61 -7.52
C ALA A 136 3.13 7.18 -7.27
N ILE A 137 4.31 7.02 -6.67
CA ILE A 137 4.84 5.72 -6.26
C ILE A 137 3.89 5.01 -5.27
N SER A 138 3.33 5.75 -4.31
CA SER A 138 2.34 5.22 -3.36
C SER A 138 1.08 4.70 -4.08
N PHE A 139 0.52 5.47 -5.04
CA PHE A 139 -0.62 5.00 -5.84
C PHE A 139 -0.31 3.72 -6.61
N ILE A 140 0.86 3.66 -7.27
CA ILE A 140 1.30 2.47 -8.00
C ILE A 140 1.42 1.28 -7.05
N ALA A 141 2.01 1.47 -5.87
CA ALA A 141 2.14 0.44 -4.86
C ALA A 141 0.78 -0.06 -4.36
N ILE A 142 -0.18 0.84 -4.09
CA ILE A 142 -1.54 0.48 -3.70
C ILE A 142 -2.21 -0.36 -4.79
N TYR A 143 -2.15 0.11 -6.04
CA TYR A 143 -2.75 -0.58 -7.18
C TYR A 143 -2.22 -2.01 -7.33
N ILE A 144 -0.90 -2.18 -7.30
CA ILE A 144 -0.24 -3.48 -7.47
C ILE A 144 -0.57 -4.43 -6.30
N ASN A 145 -0.89 -3.92 -5.11
CA ASN A 145 -1.22 -4.73 -3.94
C ASN A 145 -2.67 -5.21 -3.86
N VAL A 146 -3.56 -4.74 -4.73
CA VAL A 146 -4.89 -5.33 -4.86
C VAL A 146 -4.77 -6.68 -5.58
N PRO A 147 -5.09 -7.82 -4.95
CA PRO A 147 -4.97 -9.13 -5.59
C PRO A 147 -5.98 -9.28 -6.74
N ALA A 148 -5.50 -9.78 -7.87
CA ALA A 148 -6.35 -10.07 -9.04
C ALA A 148 -7.30 -11.24 -8.74
N LYS A 149 -8.51 -11.21 -9.33
CA LYS A 149 -9.51 -12.28 -9.18
C LYS A 149 -8.94 -13.64 -9.54
N ALA A 150 -8.32 -13.74 -10.72
CA ALA A 150 -7.71 -14.99 -11.20
C ALA A 150 -6.61 -15.52 -10.26
N TRP A 151 -5.88 -14.63 -9.59
CA TRP A 151 -4.86 -15.03 -8.62
C TRP A 151 -5.47 -15.62 -7.35
N LEU A 152 -6.52 -14.98 -6.81
CA LEU A 152 -7.27 -15.47 -5.66
C LEU A 152 -7.91 -16.83 -5.96
N GLU A 153 -8.55 -16.97 -7.11
CA GLU A 153 -9.15 -18.23 -7.55
C GLU A 153 -8.09 -19.32 -7.64
N LEU A 154 -7.00 -19.11 -8.40
CA LEU A 154 -5.94 -20.10 -8.56
C LEU A 154 -5.37 -20.55 -7.21
N LYS A 155 -5.11 -19.61 -6.29
CA LYS A 155 -4.45 -19.92 -5.02
C LYS A 155 -5.38 -20.50 -3.96
N LEU A 156 -6.66 -20.13 -3.95
CA LEU A 156 -7.63 -20.68 -3.00
C LEU A 156 -8.08 -22.06 -3.47
N PHE A 157 -8.40 -22.24 -4.76
CA PHE A 157 -8.79 -23.55 -5.32
C PHE A 157 -7.66 -24.58 -5.22
N THR A 158 -6.40 -24.23 -5.48
CA THR A 158 -5.27 -25.19 -5.34
C THR A 158 -4.89 -25.49 -3.90
N SER A 159 -5.34 -24.68 -2.93
CA SER A 159 -5.06 -24.91 -1.51
C SER A 159 -6.14 -25.73 -0.81
N LEU A 160 -7.36 -25.74 -1.37
CA LEU A 160 -8.54 -26.42 -0.83
C LEU A 160 -8.80 -27.80 -1.46
N SER A 161 -8.10 -28.12 -2.56
CA SER A 161 -8.07 -29.45 -3.19
C SER A 161 -6.98 -30.32 -2.58
#